data_AF-A0A6P6LS46-F1
#
_entry.id   AF-A0A6P6LS46-F1
#
_cell.length_a   1.000
_cell.length_b   1.000
_cell.length_c   1.000
_cell.angle_alpha   90.00
_cell.angle_beta   90.00
_cell.angle_gamma   90.00
#
_symmetry.space_group_name_H-M   'P 1'
#
loop_
_entity.id
_entity.type
_entity.pdbx_description
1 polymer ?
#
loop_
_entity_poly.entity_id
_entity_poly.type
_entity_poly.pdbx_seq_one_letter_code
_entity_poly.pdbx_strand_id
1 'polypeptide(L)'
;MERVKAERGESLFSRTQTQATSAPILPRLEDDPVMGSEIELTFTEDLQLTEVMRLRVQSLQQKGQKRQDGERLLLPHESVYKLDFSQQDLTFSRWNVSLQGTGRFTVTGICQLWTPDLTNLMTRQLLEPIGQFWRNAGDPDDLPIKCLEADIQEFGERIAELAKVRKVMYFLFAFKEGATKEKISCSLTFTKNN
;
A
#
# COMPACT_ATOMS: atom_id res chain seq x y z
N MET A 1 -65.84 58.21 56.02
CA MET A 1 -65.78 56.75 56.23
C MET A 1 -64.51 56.25 55.56
N GLU A 2 -63.67 55.57 56.35
CA GLU A 2 -62.46 54.74 56.07
C GLU A 2 -61.77 54.81 54.68
N ARG A 3 -60.48 55.17 54.58
CA ARG A 3 -59.28 54.29 54.70
C ARG A 3 -59.39 53.05 53.79
N VAL A 4 -58.47 52.79 52.84
CA VAL A 4 -57.18 52.11 53.08
C VAL A 4 -56.18 52.35 51.91
N LYS A 5 -54.90 52.48 52.28
CA LYS A 5 -53.66 52.58 51.49
C LYS A 5 -53.32 51.30 50.69
N ALA A 6 -52.51 51.41 49.63
CA ALA A 6 -51.20 50.75 49.56
C ALA A 6 -50.43 51.15 48.29
N GLU A 7 -49.32 51.86 48.51
CA GLU A 7 -48.22 52.07 47.57
C GLU A 7 -47.52 50.74 47.26
N ARG A 8 -47.13 50.51 46.00
CA ARG A 8 -46.08 49.55 45.67
C ARG A 8 -45.01 50.28 44.86
N GLY A 9 -43.88 50.46 45.55
CA GLY A 9 -42.65 51.01 45.00
C GLY A 9 -41.97 50.07 44.01
N GLU A 10 -41.15 50.72 43.20
CA GLU A 10 -40.20 50.18 42.25
C GLU A 10 -39.14 49.31 42.94
N SER A 11 -38.67 48.27 42.25
CA SER A 11 -37.29 47.81 42.39
C SER A 11 -36.83 47.18 41.08
N LEU A 12 -35.84 47.85 40.49
CA LEU A 12 -35.04 47.42 39.36
C LEU A 12 -34.26 46.15 39.71
N PHE A 13 -34.37 45.12 38.88
CA PHE A 13 -33.27 44.20 38.65
C PHE A 13 -33.15 43.88 37.17
N SER A 14 -32.06 44.38 36.61
CA SER A 14 -31.54 44.13 35.28
C SER A 14 -31.32 42.63 35.06
N ARG A 15 -31.79 42.11 33.92
CA ARG A 15 -31.12 40.98 33.27
C ARG A 15 -31.23 41.09 31.75
N THR A 16 -30.06 41.35 31.19
CA THR A 16 -29.69 41.44 29.79
C THR A 16 -29.66 40.05 29.13
N GLN A 17 -29.96 40.03 27.82
CA GLN A 17 -29.60 39.02 26.80
C GLN A 17 -30.27 37.63 26.92
N THR A 18 -30.72 36.97 25.85
CA THR A 18 -30.16 36.93 24.49
C THR A 18 -31.25 36.64 23.45
N GLN A 19 -31.23 37.37 22.34
CA GLN A 19 -31.99 37.09 21.12
C GLN A 19 -31.61 35.73 20.51
N ALA A 20 -32.60 34.87 20.29
CA ALA A 20 -32.49 33.76 19.35
C ALA A 20 -32.58 34.32 17.92
N THR A 21 -31.43 34.42 17.25
CA THR A 21 -31.36 34.60 15.79
C THR A 21 -30.81 33.31 15.20
N SER A 22 -31.70 32.60 14.50
CA SER A 22 -31.42 31.37 13.78
C SER A 22 -30.57 31.68 12.56
N ALA A 23 -29.26 31.46 12.64
CA ALA A 23 -28.41 31.41 11.46
C ALA A 23 -28.55 30.02 10.81
N PRO A 24 -28.70 29.92 9.47
CA PRO A 24 -28.61 28.63 8.81
C PRO A 24 -27.18 28.11 8.93
N ILE A 25 -27.03 26.94 9.54
CA ILE A 25 -25.77 26.19 9.57
C ILE A 25 -25.50 25.75 8.13
N LEU A 26 -24.56 26.41 7.46
CA LEU A 26 -23.97 25.90 6.23
C LEU A 26 -23.28 24.56 6.56
N PRO A 27 -23.54 23.48 5.79
CA PRO A 27 -22.70 22.30 5.90
C PRO A 27 -21.28 22.71 5.50
N ARG A 28 -20.33 22.45 6.39
CA ARG A 28 -18.90 22.53 6.11
C ARG A 28 -18.67 21.54 4.97
N LEU A 29 -18.37 22.04 3.77
CA LEU A 29 -17.97 21.22 2.64
C LEU A 29 -16.80 20.36 3.13
N GLU A 30 -17.06 19.07 3.18
CA GLU A 30 -16.05 18.03 3.34
C GLU A 30 -14.98 18.29 2.28
N ASP A 31 -13.71 18.09 2.65
CA ASP A 31 -12.60 18.18 1.71
C ASP A 31 -12.87 17.20 0.55
N ASP A 32 -13.36 17.72 -0.59
CA ASP A 32 -13.49 16.93 -1.81
C ASP A 32 -12.09 16.40 -2.15
N PRO A 33 -11.86 15.07 -2.15
CA PRO A 33 -10.56 14.55 -2.53
C PRO A 33 -10.31 14.90 -3.99
N VAL A 34 -9.10 15.40 -4.26
CA VAL A 34 -8.61 15.75 -5.60
C VAL A 34 -9.01 14.66 -6.60
N MET A 35 -9.90 15.03 -7.53
CA MET A 35 -10.46 14.19 -8.59
C MET A 35 -9.39 13.78 -9.62
N GLY A 36 -8.35 13.07 -9.19
CA GLY A 36 -7.46 12.35 -10.08
C GLY A 36 -8.13 11.03 -10.49
N SER A 37 -8.06 10.68 -11.77
CA SER A 37 -8.58 9.37 -12.21
C SER A 37 -7.72 8.26 -11.60
N GLU A 38 -8.33 7.29 -10.91
CA GLU A 38 -7.61 6.11 -10.44
C GLU A 38 -7.07 5.28 -11.61
N ILE A 39 -5.93 4.65 -11.39
CA ILE A 39 -5.36 3.64 -12.27
C ILE A 39 -4.93 2.44 -11.44
N GLU A 40 -5.37 1.26 -11.86
CA GLU A 40 -4.90 -0.01 -11.31
C GLU A 40 -3.78 -0.56 -12.18
N LEU A 41 -2.67 -0.93 -11.55
CA LEU A 41 -1.52 -1.55 -12.19
C LEU A 41 -1.35 -2.97 -11.63
N THR A 42 -1.47 -3.96 -12.52
CA THR A 42 -1.30 -5.38 -12.17
C THR A 42 0.16 -5.80 -12.36
N PHE A 43 0.67 -6.59 -11.41
CA PHE A 43 2.00 -7.17 -11.55
C PHE A 43 2.01 -8.24 -12.64
N THR A 44 3.01 -8.18 -13.51
CA THR A 44 3.23 -9.20 -14.56
C THR A 44 4.45 -10.02 -14.18
N GLU A 45 4.34 -11.35 -14.21
CA GLU A 45 5.51 -12.21 -13.98
C GLU A 45 6.50 -12.07 -15.14
N ASP A 46 7.78 -11.88 -14.81
CA ASP A 46 8.86 -11.93 -15.78
C ASP A 46 9.45 -13.34 -15.80
N LEU A 47 8.85 -14.20 -16.61
CA LEU A 47 9.25 -15.61 -16.74
C LEU A 47 10.69 -15.76 -17.21
N GLN A 48 11.12 -14.90 -18.15
CA GLN A 48 12.46 -14.96 -18.71
C GLN A 48 13.50 -14.59 -17.66
N LEU A 49 13.31 -13.47 -16.95
CA LEU A 49 14.24 -13.04 -15.91
C LEU A 49 14.24 -14.01 -14.72
N THR A 50 13.07 -14.53 -14.36
CA THR A 50 12.96 -15.60 -13.36
C THR A 50 13.83 -16.80 -13.75
N GLU A 51 13.74 -17.26 -14.99
CA GLU A 51 14.52 -18.39 -15.47
C GLU A 51 16.03 -18.09 -15.51
N VAL A 52 16.43 -16.92 -15.99
CA VAL A 52 17.84 -16.48 -15.97
C VAL A 52 18.41 -16.51 -14.55
N MET A 53 17.65 -16.03 -13.56
CA MET A 53 18.07 -16.06 -12.17
C MET A 53 18.12 -17.48 -11.59
N ARG A 54 17.22 -18.39 -12.00
CA ARG A 54 17.28 -19.82 -11.61
C ARG A 54 18.50 -20.52 -12.22
N LEU A 55 18.77 -20.29 -13.50
CA LEU A 55 19.94 -20.83 -14.21
C LEU A 55 21.25 -20.35 -13.58
N ARG A 56 21.28 -19.11 -13.05
CA ARG A 56 22.43 -18.63 -12.28
C ARG A 56 22.71 -19.50 -11.05
N VAL A 57 21.68 -19.85 -10.29
CA VAL A 57 21.81 -20.75 -9.12
C VAL A 57 22.31 -22.12 -9.56
N GLN A 58 21.70 -22.69 -10.60
CA GLN A 58 22.06 -24.01 -11.12
C GLN A 58 23.51 -24.03 -11.63
N SER A 59 23.93 -23.01 -12.38
CA SER A 59 25.30 -22.93 -12.90
C SER A 59 26.34 -22.83 -11.78
N LEU A 60 26.05 -22.13 -10.69
CA LEU A 60 26.97 -22.06 -9.54
C LEU A 60 27.12 -23.43 -8.89
N GLN A 61 26.00 -24.14 -8.69
CA GLN A 61 26.00 -25.49 -8.11
C GLN A 61 26.74 -26.50 -8.99
N GLN A 62 26.45 -26.54 -10.28
CA GLN A 62 27.09 -27.47 -11.23
C GLN A 62 28.61 -27.24 -11.35
N LYS A 63 29.06 -25.98 -11.26
CA LYS A 63 30.48 -25.63 -11.35
C LYS A 63 31.20 -25.63 -10.00
N GLY A 64 30.50 -25.91 -8.89
CA GLY A 64 31.06 -25.80 -7.53
C GLY A 64 31.56 -24.39 -7.19
N GLN A 65 31.01 -23.36 -7.83
CA GLN A 65 31.41 -21.97 -7.65
C GLN A 65 30.60 -21.30 -6.54
N LYS A 66 31.25 -20.39 -5.80
CA LYS A 66 30.55 -19.51 -4.86
C LYS A 66 29.91 -18.35 -5.62
N ARG A 67 28.76 -17.91 -5.12
CA ARG A 67 28.15 -16.63 -5.55
C ARG A 67 29.09 -15.46 -5.25
N GLN A 68 28.89 -14.34 -5.95
CA GLN A 68 29.57 -13.09 -5.63
C GLN A 68 29.18 -12.64 -4.21
N ASP A 69 30.07 -11.93 -3.54
CA ASP A 69 29.79 -11.45 -2.19
C ASP A 69 28.61 -10.48 -2.18
N GLY A 70 27.62 -10.73 -1.33
CA GLY A 70 26.35 -9.98 -1.30
C GLY A 70 25.35 -10.29 -2.43
N GLU A 71 25.65 -11.22 -3.35
CA GLU A 71 24.73 -11.62 -4.44
C GLU A 71 23.46 -12.28 -3.89
N ARG A 72 22.31 -11.83 -4.39
CA ARG A 72 21.00 -12.36 -4.07
C ARG A 72 20.59 -13.38 -5.13
N LEU A 73 20.74 -14.66 -4.78
CA LEU A 73 20.26 -15.79 -5.57
C LEU A 73 18.76 -15.97 -5.37
N LEU A 74 18.01 -16.21 -6.44
CA LEU A 74 16.55 -16.44 -6.37
C LEU A 74 16.26 -17.74 -5.61
N LEU A 75 15.30 -17.71 -4.68
CA LEU A 75 14.87 -18.91 -3.96
C LEU A 75 13.91 -19.76 -4.80
N PRO A 76 13.76 -21.07 -4.52
CA PRO A 76 12.86 -21.93 -5.27
C PRO A 76 11.40 -21.44 -5.30
N HIS A 77 10.95 -20.88 -4.18
CA HIS A 77 9.60 -20.37 -3.99
C HIS A 77 9.44 -18.88 -4.34
N GLU A 78 10.42 -18.30 -5.03
CA GLU A 78 10.39 -16.93 -5.50
C GLU A 78 10.27 -16.87 -7.02
N SER A 79 9.60 -15.83 -7.50
CA SER A 79 9.52 -15.45 -8.91
C SER A 79 9.71 -13.95 -9.05
N VAL A 80 10.22 -13.53 -10.20
CA VAL A 80 10.42 -12.11 -10.53
C VAL A 80 9.14 -11.58 -11.18
N TYR A 81 8.68 -10.44 -10.69
CA TYR A 81 7.56 -9.69 -11.24
C TYR A 81 8.00 -8.30 -11.63
N LYS A 82 7.24 -7.68 -12.50
CA LYS A 82 7.40 -6.28 -12.87
C LYS A 82 6.09 -5.53 -12.79
N LEU A 83 6.22 -4.23 -12.57
CA LEU A 83 5.14 -3.26 -12.71
C LEU A 83 5.54 -2.26 -13.79
N ASP A 84 4.69 -2.15 -14.81
CA ASP A 84 4.86 -1.20 -15.91
C ASP A 84 4.01 0.06 -15.63
N PHE A 85 4.67 1.17 -15.32
CA PHE A 85 4.06 2.46 -15.05
C PHE A 85 3.72 3.18 -16.36
N SER A 86 2.45 3.20 -16.71
CA SER A 86 1.93 3.97 -17.86
C SER A 86 1.95 5.49 -17.60
N GLN A 87 2.00 5.90 -16.33
CA GLN A 87 2.12 7.27 -15.83
C GLN A 87 3.13 7.27 -14.67
N GLN A 88 3.89 8.36 -14.50
CA GLN A 88 4.97 8.41 -13.50
C GLN A 88 4.70 9.37 -12.34
N ASP A 89 3.75 10.30 -12.49
CA ASP A 89 3.29 11.14 -11.38
C ASP A 89 2.01 10.55 -10.78
N LEU A 90 2.21 9.78 -9.72
CA LEU A 90 1.19 8.94 -9.10
C LEU A 90 1.21 9.17 -7.60
N THR A 91 0.03 9.12 -6.99
CA THR A 91 -0.15 9.04 -5.54
C THR A 91 -0.66 7.64 -5.22
N PHE A 92 -0.01 6.94 -4.28
CA PHE A 92 -0.44 5.61 -3.87
C PHE A 92 -1.80 5.68 -3.17
N SER A 93 -2.72 4.78 -3.56
CA SER A 93 -4.06 4.72 -2.98
C SER A 93 -4.25 3.45 -2.13
N ARG A 94 -4.03 2.27 -2.71
CA ARG A 94 -4.21 0.98 -2.00
C ARG A 94 -3.55 -0.19 -2.71
N TRP A 95 -3.30 -1.24 -1.92
CA TRP A 95 -3.03 -2.58 -2.43
C TRP A 95 -4.35 -3.31 -2.69
N ASN A 96 -4.44 -4.05 -3.79
CA ASN A 96 -5.50 -5.03 -3.99
C ASN A 96 -4.86 -6.42 -4.02
N VAL A 97 -4.89 -7.12 -2.89
CA VAL A 97 -4.30 -8.45 -2.75
C VAL A 97 -5.37 -9.44 -2.31
N SER A 98 -5.43 -10.56 -3.02
CA SER A 98 -6.22 -11.72 -2.62
C SER A 98 -5.34 -12.96 -2.54
N LEU A 99 -5.64 -13.81 -1.56
CA LEU A 99 -4.99 -15.10 -1.36
C LEU A 99 -6.08 -16.12 -1.06
N GLN A 100 -6.24 -17.11 -1.94
CA GLN A 100 -7.19 -18.19 -1.76
C GLN A 100 -6.56 -19.31 -0.91
N GLY A 101 -7.27 -19.71 0.15
CA GLY A 101 -6.78 -20.68 1.12
C GLY A 101 -5.66 -20.13 2.03
N THR A 102 -4.92 -21.04 2.64
CA THR A 102 -3.90 -20.74 3.65
C THR A 102 -2.53 -20.48 3.02
N GLY A 103 -1.75 -19.60 3.63
CA GLY A 103 -0.34 -19.43 3.30
C GLY A 103 0.14 -18.01 3.50
N ARG A 104 1.36 -17.75 3.05
CA ARG A 104 2.02 -16.46 3.17
C ARG A 104 2.60 -16.02 1.84
N PHE A 105 2.25 -14.80 1.47
CA PHE A 105 2.69 -14.13 0.27
C PHE A 105 3.52 -12.90 0.65
N THR A 106 4.65 -12.71 0.00
CA THR A 106 5.53 -11.57 0.25
C THR A 106 5.94 -10.91 -1.04
N VAL A 107 5.88 -9.58 -1.08
CA VAL A 107 6.32 -8.74 -2.19
C VAL A 107 7.48 -7.89 -1.71
N THR A 108 8.63 -8.03 -2.36
CA THR A 108 9.82 -7.23 -2.08
C THR A 108 10.18 -6.41 -3.30
N GLY A 109 10.20 -5.09 -3.17
CA GLY A 109 10.62 -4.20 -4.25
C GLY A 109 12.12 -4.28 -4.49
N ILE A 110 12.55 -4.02 -5.72
CA ILE A 110 13.96 -3.94 -6.08
C ILE A 110 14.29 -2.50 -6.47
N CYS A 111 15.44 -1.99 -6.03
CA CYS A 111 15.94 -0.67 -6.34
C CYS A 111 15.98 -0.42 -7.85
N GLN A 112 15.44 0.72 -8.28
CA GLN A 112 15.34 1.12 -9.69
C GLN A 112 16.68 1.27 -10.43
N LEU A 113 17.79 1.35 -9.70
CA LEU A 113 19.13 1.41 -10.29
C LEU A 113 19.65 0.03 -10.75
N TRP A 114 19.04 -1.06 -10.29
CA TRP A 114 19.37 -2.38 -10.78
C TRP A 114 18.93 -2.53 -12.24
N THR A 115 19.82 -3.05 -13.07
CA THR A 115 19.55 -3.35 -14.48
C THR A 115 19.84 -4.84 -14.68
N PRO A 116 18.81 -5.69 -14.83
CA PRO A 116 18.97 -7.15 -14.83
C PRO A 116 19.96 -7.68 -15.87
N ASP A 117 20.05 -7.03 -17.02
CA ASP A 117 20.96 -7.44 -18.12
C ASP A 117 22.43 -7.13 -17.84
N LEU A 118 22.73 -6.25 -16.89
CA LEU A 118 24.09 -5.74 -16.65
C LEU A 118 24.76 -6.36 -15.42
N THR A 119 23.99 -6.69 -14.38
CA THR A 119 24.53 -7.15 -13.09
C THR A 119 23.61 -8.14 -12.41
N ASN A 120 24.17 -9.11 -11.68
CA ASN A 120 23.40 -9.93 -10.75
C ASN A 120 22.72 -9.05 -9.67
N LEU A 121 21.56 -9.50 -9.19
CA LEU A 121 20.87 -8.84 -8.09
C LEU A 121 21.69 -8.94 -6.80
N MET A 122 21.77 -7.86 -6.04
CA MET A 122 22.46 -7.79 -4.74
C MET A 122 21.45 -7.65 -3.61
N THR A 123 21.72 -8.25 -2.44
CA THR A 123 20.80 -8.18 -1.28
C THR A 123 20.49 -6.74 -0.86
N ARG A 124 21.48 -5.84 -0.93
CA ARG A 124 21.32 -4.41 -0.62
C ARG A 124 20.39 -3.63 -1.57
N GLN A 125 20.03 -4.22 -2.71
CA GLN A 125 19.10 -3.62 -3.67
C GLN A 125 17.65 -3.97 -3.38
N LEU A 126 17.39 -4.89 -2.44
CA LEU A 126 16.04 -5.17 -1.96
C LEU A 126 15.57 -4.00 -1.08
N LEU A 127 14.33 -3.57 -1.30
CA LEU A 127 13.73 -2.44 -0.61
C LEU A 127 13.02 -2.90 0.66
N GLU A 128 12.98 -2.00 1.64
CA GLU A 128 12.18 -2.09 2.86
C GLU A 128 11.28 -0.83 2.98
N PRO A 129 10.09 -0.89 3.57
CA PRO A 129 9.44 -2.11 4.04
C PRO A 129 9.02 -3.03 2.88
N ILE A 130 8.70 -4.28 3.22
CA ILE A 130 8.17 -5.29 2.29
C ILE A 130 6.67 -5.49 2.49
N GLY A 131 5.97 -5.86 1.42
CA GLY A 131 4.56 -6.23 1.52
C GLY A 131 4.41 -7.67 2.02
N GLN A 132 3.79 -7.88 3.19
CA GLN A 132 3.51 -9.21 3.72
C GLN A 132 2.01 -9.43 3.88
N PHE A 133 1.53 -10.54 3.33
CA PHE A 133 0.12 -10.91 3.31
C PHE A 133 -0.03 -12.40 3.68
N TRP A 134 -0.97 -12.75 4.56
CA TRP A 134 -1.15 -14.15 4.96
C TRP A 134 -2.57 -14.51 5.41
N ARG A 135 -2.82 -15.82 5.39
CA ARG A 135 -3.98 -16.49 6.00
C ARG A 135 -3.51 -17.71 6.79
N ASN A 136 -3.95 -17.82 8.03
CA ASN A 136 -3.61 -18.93 8.91
C ASN A 136 -4.51 -20.14 8.63
N ALA A 137 -4.06 -21.33 9.04
CA ALA A 137 -4.90 -22.52 9.04
C ALA A 137 -6.14 -22.32 9.93
N GLY A 138 -7.32 -22.58 9.37
CA GLY A 138 -8.60 -22.42 10.07
C GLY A 138 -9.19 -21.00 10.01
N ASP A 139 -8.51 -20.03 9.41
CA ASP A 139 -9.15 -18.75 9.08
C ASP A 139 -10.28 -19.01 8.05
N PRO A 140 -11.49 -18.48 8.27
CA PRO A 140 -12.57 -18.53 7.29
C PRO A 140 -12.18 -17.88 5.96
N ASP A 141 -12.69 -18.40 4.83
CA ASP A 141 -12.34 -17.90 3.50
C ASP A 141 -12.84 -16.46 3.24
N ASP A 142 -13.86 -16.01 3.97
CA ASP A 142 -14.46 -14.67 3.94
C ASP A 142 -13.73 -13.66 4.84
N LEU A 143 -12.79 -14.10 5.68
CA LEU A 143 -11.98 -13.21 6.49
C LEU A 143 -11.04 -12.38 5.59
N PRO A 144 -10.91 -11.05 5.81
CA PRO A 144 -9.90 -10.24 5.14
C PRO A 144 -8.50 -10.85 5.30
N ILE A 145 -7.68 -10.72 4.26
CA ILE A 145 -6.28 -11.16 4.31
C ILE A 145 -5.53 -10.34 5.38
N LYS A 146 -4.70 -11.02 6.17
CA LYS A 146 -3.90 -10.34 7.20
C LYS A 146 -2.68 -9.70 6.54
N CYS A 147 -2.33 -8.51 6.99
CA CYS A 147 -1.15 -7.77 6.53
C CYS A 147 -0.63 -6.85 7.65
N LEU A 148 0.59 -6.34 7.47
CA LEU A 148 1.13 -5.27 8.31
C LEU A 148 0.75 -3.93 7.67
N GLU A 149 -0.36 -3.33 8.11
CA GLU A 149 -1.00 -2.18 7.45
C GLU A 149 -0.04 -0.98 7.26
N ALA A 150 0.74 -0.63 8.29
CA ALA A 150 1.71 0.47 8.21
C ALA A 150 2.80 0.19 7.15
N ASP A 151 3.37 -1.01 7.17
CA ASP A 151 4.43 -1.43 6.25
C ASP A 151 3.93 -1.42 4.80
N ILE A 152 2.72 -1.94 4.53
CA ILE A 152 2.17 -1.97 3.17
C ILE A 152 1.81 -0.56 2.68
N GLN A 153 1.38 0.33 3.56
CA GLN A 153 1.09 1.72 3.22
C GLN A 153 2.38 2.46 2.83
N GLU A 154 3.39 2.43 3.69
CA GLU A 154 4.71 3.05 3.41
C GLU A 154 5.35 2.45 2.15
N PHE A 155 5.25 1.12 1.98
CA PHE A 155 5.80 0.47 0.80
C PHE A 155 5.10 0.94 -0.49
N GLY A 156 3.77 1.08 -0.47
CA GLY A 156 3.00 1.60 -1.60
C GLY A 156 3.39 3.03 -1.99
N GLU A 157 3.52 3.92 -1.00
CA GLU A 157 4.00 5.29 -1.19
C GLU A 157 5.42 5.33 -1.77
N ARG A 158 6.31 4.47 -1.28
CA ARG A 158 7.67 4.34 -1.81
C ARG A 158 7.67 3.86 -3.26
N ILE A 159 6.77 2.96 -3.65
CA ILE A 159 6.62 2.53 -5.06
C ILE A 159 6.18 3.72 -5.93
N ALA A 160 5.25 4.56 -5.46
CA ALA A 160 4.82 5.76 -6.19
C ALA A 160 5.99 6.73 -6.45
N GLU A 161 6.83 6.98 -5.43
CA GLU A 161 8.03 7.81 -5.61
C GLU A 161 9.04 7.19 -6.59
N LEU A 162 9.19 5.86 -6.56
CA LEU A 162 10.08 5.14 -7.48
C LEU A 162 9.55 5.07 -8.92
N ALA A 163 8.24 5.24 -9.13
CA ALA A 163 7.65 5.35 -10.46
C ALA A 163 8.16 6.58 -11.23
N LYS A 164 8.51 7.66 -10.52
CA LYS A 164 9.11 8.88 -11.10
C LYS A 164 10.48 8.62 -11.72
N VAL A 165 11.20 7.59 -11.26
CA VAL A 165 12.57 7.29 -11.70
C VAL A 165 12.60 6.53 -13.03
N ARG A 166 11.80 5.46 -13.17
CA ARG A 166 11.74 4.61 -14.36
C ARG A 166 10.34 4.03 -14.55
N LYS A 167 9.97 3.79 -15.82
CA LYS A 167 8.67 3.24 -16.20
C LYS A 167 8.48 1.76 -15.85
N VAL A 168 9.54 1.03 -15.53
CA VAL A 168 9.46 -0.38 -15.14
C VAL A 168 10.15 -0.54 -13.81
N MET A 169 9.51 -1.21 -12.86
CA MET A 169 10.10 -1.60 -11.59
C MET A 169 9.99 -3.11 -11.40
N TYR A 170 11.03 -3.73 -10.86
CA TYR A 170 11.08 -5.16 -10.59
C TYR A 170 10.83 -5.47 -9.12
N PHE A 171 10.25 -6.65 -8.89
CA PHE A 171 9.86 -7.15 -7.57
C PHE A 171 10.19 -8.63 -7.47
N LEU A 172 10.48 -9.09 -6.26
CA LEU A 172 10.47 -10.51 -5.92
C LEU A 172 9.16 -10.84 -5.22
N PHE A 173 8.44 -11.81 -5.77
CA PHE A 173 7.29 -12.42 -5.10
C PHE A 173 7.75 -13.72 -4.47
N ALA A 174 7.50 -13.91 -3.17
CA ALA A 174 7.78 -15.14 -2.44
C ALA A 174 6.47 -15.80 -2.00
N PHE A 175 6.34 -17.09 -2.28
CA PHE A 175 5.16 -17.91 -1.98
C PHE A 175 5.51 -18.95 -0.92
N LYS A 176 5.01 -18.80 0.31
CA LYS A 176 5.38 -19.64 1.46
C LYS A 176 4.14 -20.26 2.11
N GLU A 177 4.37 -21.29 2.92
CA GLU A 177 3.34 -21.88 3.80
C GLU A 177 2.09 -22.38 3.06
N GLY A 178 2.25 -22.86 1.83
CA GLY A 178 1.15 -23.41 1.02
C GLY A 178 0.51 -22.41 0.06
N ALA A 179 0.92 -21.15 0.09
CA ALA A 179 0.57 -20.19 -0.95
C ALA A 179 1.14 -20.64 -2.31
N THR A 180 0.32 -20.57 -3.35
CA THR A 180 0.74 -20.82 -4.74
C THR A 180 0.36 -19.64 -5.61
N LYS A 181 1.09 -19.47 -6.71
CA LYS A 181 0.91 -18.34 -7.62
C LYS A 181 -0.51 -18.25 -8.16
N GLU A 182 -1.13 -19.38 -8.48
CA GLU A 182 -2.46 -19.47 -9.10
C GLU A 182 -3.58 -19.01 -8.16
N LYS A 183 -3.29 -18.98 -6.85
CA LYS A 183 -4.24 -18.62 -5.79
C LYS A 183 -4.07 -17.17 -5.33
N ILE A 184 -3.19 -16.40 -5.97
CA ILE A 184 -2.88 -15.03 -5.58
C ILE A 184 -3.19 -14.09 -6.73
N SER A 185 -3.93 -13.03 -6.41
CA SER A 185 -4.00 -11.83 -7.24
C SER A 185 -3.36 -10.68 -6.47
N CYS A 186 -2.56 -9.87 -7.16
CA CYS A 186 -1.89 -8.73 -6.57
C CYS A 186 -1.84 -7.59 -7.60
N SER A 187 -2.32 -6.42 -7.21
CA SER A 187 -2.23 -5.17 -7.97
C SER A 187 -2.13 -3.98 -7.03
N LEU A 188 -1.81 -2.83 -7.59
CA LEU A 188 -1.73 -1.55 -6.90
C LEU A 188 -2.67 -0.56 -7.57
N THR A 189 -3.41 0.19 -6.77
CA THR A 189 -4.18 1.34 -7.27
C THR A 189 -3.47 2.62 -6.89
N PHE A 190 -3.38 3.53 -7.87
CA PHE A 190 -2.85 4.88 -7.71
C PHE A 190 -3.85 5.90 -8.20
N THR A 191 -3.81 7.09 -7.64
CA THR A 191 -4.44 8.29 -8.18
C THR A 191 -3.44 9.00 -9.09
N LYS A 192 -3.85 9.37 -10.31
CA LYS A 192 -2.99 10.19 -11.19
C LYS A 192 -2.96 11.61 -10.66
N ASN A 193 -1.76 12.15 -10.50
CA ASN A 193 -1.59 13.57 -10.24
C ASN A 193 -1.69 14.30 -11.59
N ASN A 194 -2.50 15.36 -11.64
CA ASN A 194 -2.72 16.17 -12.86
C ASN A 194 -1.60 17.18 -13.07
#